data_AF-A0A9N9BXL0-F1
#
_entry.id   AF-A0A9N9BXL0-F1
#
_cell.length_a   1.000
_cell.length_b   1.000
_cell.length_c   1.000
_cell.angle_alpha   90.00
_cell.angle_beta   90.00
_cell.angle_gamma   90.00
#
_symmetry.space_group_name_H-M   'P 1'
#
loop_
_entity.id
_entity.type
_entity.pdbx_description
1 polymer ?
#
loop_
_entity_poly.entity_id
_entity_poly.type
_entity_poly.pdbx_seq_one_letter_code
_entity_poly.pdbx_strand_id
1 'polypeptide(L)'
;MTNMLIFNQFDINGNGLLSLSEIQTAVITNLPEYKDNKPAILRAYKAADVSKDGYVQREEFGRLLDLLFYYKELHEIFKSLDVDHDRRITFEEFKKGHKLILLEGYSDEKLKEEFDSIDKNKGGLILFDE
;
A
#
# COMPACT_ATOMS: atom_id res chain seq x y z
N MET A 1 14.20 -20.86 3.19
CA MET A 1 14.95 -19.65 3.57
C MET A 1 14.22 -19.04 4.75
N THR A 2 14.84 -18.88 5.92
CA THR A 2 14.16 -18.38 7.13
C THR A 2 14.03 -16.86 7.09
N ASN A 3 12.96 -16.30 7.66
CA ASN A 3 12.73 -14.85 7.74
C ASN A 3 13.94 -14.06 8.27
N MET A 4 14.74 -14.67 9.15
CA MET A 4 15.94 -14.06 9.72
C MET A 4 17.06 -13.78 8.69
N LEU A 5 17.20 -14.61 7.64
CA LEU A 5 18.19 -14.37 6.58
C LEU A 5 17.78 -13.20 5.69
N ILE A 6 16.47 -13.07 5.43
CA ILE A 6 15.92 -11.97 4.61
C ILE A 6 15.97 -10.67 5.42
N PHE A 7 15.65 -10.70 6.71
CA PHE A 7 15.76 -9.52 7.59
C PHE A 7 17.15 -8.90 7.51
N ASN A 8 18.20 -9.72 7.61
CA ASN A 8 19.58 -9.22 7.57
C ASN A 8 19.99 -8.66 6.19
N GLN A 9 19.26 -8.98 5.11
CA GLN A 9 19.47 -8.34 3.81
C GLN A 9 18.85 -6.93 3.75
N PHE A 10 17.83 -6.66 4.58
CA PHE A 10 17.20 -5.37 4.71
C PHE A 10 17.94 -4.47 5.69
N ASP A 11 18.49 -5.05 6.77
CA ASP A 11 19.25 -4.35 7.82
C ASP A 11 20.67 -3.98 7.35
N ILE A 12 20.77 -2.93 6.53
CA ILE A 12 22.03 -2.48 5.91
C ILE A 12 23.03 -2.00 6.96
N ASN A 13 22.55 -1.30 8.00
CA ASN A 13 23.42 -0.71 9.01
C ASN A 13 23.75 -1.69 10.18
N GLY A 14 23.01 -2.80 10.31
CA GLY A 14 23.26 -3.86 11.27
C GLY A 14 22.77 -3.57 12.70
N ASN A 15 21.85 -2.63 12.89
CA ASN A 15 21.34 -2.26 14.22
C ASN A 15 20.21 -3.19 14.71
N GLY A 16 19.77 -4.15 13.90
CA GLY A 16 18.68 -5.07 14.24
C GLY A 16 17.28 -4.48 14.10
N LEU A 17 17.14 -3.29 13.49
CA LEU A 17 15.90 -2.57 13.25
C LEU A 17 15.84 -2.14 11.78
N LEU A 18 14.66 -2.14 11.17
CA LEU A 18 14.52 -1.69 9.79
C LEU A 18 13.84 -0.33 9.73
N SER A 19 14.56 0.68 9.23
CA SER A 19 13.97 1.97 8.88
C SER A 19 13.18 1.88 7.56
N LEU A 20 12.29 2.85 7.31
CA LEU A 20 11.60 2.97 6.01
C LEU A 20 12.60 3.02 4.84
N SER A 21 13.73 3.71 4.99
CA SER A 21 14.72 3.85 3.91
C SER A 21 15.38 2.53 3.58
N GLU A 22 15.71 1.73 4.61
CA GLU A 22 16.28 0.39 4.44
C GLU A 22 15.29 -0.54 3.74
N ILE A 23 14.03 -0.52 4.17
CA ILE A 23 12.96 -1.31 3.55
C ILE A 23 12.75 -0.88 2.10
N GLN A 24 12.60 0.41 1.83
CA GLN A 24 12.42 0.91 0.46
C GLN A 24 13.61 0.54 -0.45
N THR A 25 14.84 0.68 0.06
CA THR A 25 16.05 0.34 -0.71
C THR A 25 16.08 -1.16 -0.99
N ALA A 26 15.96 -2.00 0.04
CA ALA A 26 16.01 -3.45 -0.10
C ALA A 26 14.88 -3.98 -1.01
N VAL A 27 13.66 -3.47 -0.88
CA VAL A 27 12.53 -3.87 -1.73
C VAL A 27 12.78 -3.46 -3.18
N ILE A 28 13.13 -2.20 -3.46
CA ILE A 28 13.32 -1.74 -4.85
C ILE A 28 14.53 -2.40 -5.51
N THR A 29 15.60 -2.64 -4.76
CA THR A 29 16.81 -3.29 -5.29
C THR A 29 16.60 -4.77 -5.58
N ASN A 30 15.92 -5.50 -4.69
CA ASN A 30 15.75 -6.96 -4.84
C ASN A 30 14.48 -7.34 -5.62
N LEU A 31 13.46 -6.46 -5.66
CA LEU A 31 12.16 -6.65 -6.33
C LEU A 31 11.84 -5.42 -7.19
N PRO A 32 12.47 -5.28 -8.37
CA PRO A 32 12.31 -4.10 -9.23
C PRO A 32 10.86 -3.78 -9.63
N GLU A 33 9.97 -4.77 -9.60
CA GLU A 33 8.52 -4.60 -9.83
C GLU A 33 7.83 -3.71 -8.79
N TYR A 34 8.46 -3.41 -7.65
CA TYR A 34 7.97 -2.46 -6.65
C TYR A 34 8.44 -1.01 -6.89
N LYS A 35 9.27 -0.76 -7.90
CA LYS A 35 9.89 0.57 -8.14
C LYS A 35 8.86 1.71 -8.23
N ASP A 36 7.71 1.43 -8.83
CA ASP A 36 6.59 2.37 -8.99
C ASP A 36 5.51 2.20 -7.92
N ASN A 37 5.84 1.54 -6.80
CA ASN A 37 4.93 1.25 -5.68
C ASN A 37 5.43 1.79 -4.34
N LYS A 38 6.19 2.89 -4.36
CA LYS A 38 6.64 3.55 -3.12
C LYS A 38 5.50 3.86 -2.12
N PRO A 39 4.29 4.30 -2.54
CA PRO A 39 3.16 4.46 -1.62
C PRO A 39 2.76 3.15 -0.93
N ALA A 40 2.75 2.02 -1.66
CA ALA A 40 2.46 0.71 -1.09
C ALA A 40 3.49 0.28 -0.04
N ILE A 41 4.79 0.49 -0.32
CA ILE A 41 5.86 0.19 0.64
C ILE A 41 5.69 1.02 1.92
N LEU A 42 5.35 2.30 1.78
CA LEU A 42 5.09 3.17 2.93
C LEU A 42 3.90 2.69 3.77
N ARG A 43 2.82 2.25 3.13
CA ARG A 43 1.64 1.70 3.83
C ARG A 43 1.96 0.40 4.53
N ALA A 44 2.66 -0.52 3.86
CA ALA A 44 3.10 -1.77 4.45
C ALA A 44 3.99 -1.54 5.68
N TYR A 45 4.96 -0.65 5.58
CA TYR A 45 5.81 -0.23 6.69
C TYR A 45 5.00 0.30 7.89
N LYS A 46 4.14 1.31 7.66
CA LYS A 46 3.33 1.91 8.73
C LYS A 46 2.38 0.91 9.39
N ALA A 47 1.88 -0.07 8.64
CA ALA A 47 0.94 -1.08 9.15
C ALA A 47 1.66 -2.29 9.79
N ALA A 48 2.96 -2.48 9.51
CA ALA A 48 3.80 -3.51 10.12
C ALA A 48 4.38 -3.06 11.46
N ASP A 49 4.70 -1.77 11.62
CA ASP A 49 5.16 -1.13 12.86
C ASP A 49 4.01 -1.10 13.90
N VAL A 50 3.86 -2.20 14.64
CA VAL A 50 2.85 -2.39 15.68
C VAL A 50 3.31 -1.75 16.98
N SER A 51 4.61 -1.77 17.26
CA SER A 51 5.20 -1.09 18.42
C SER A 51 5.04 0.44 18.35
N LYS A 52 4.91 1.00 17.14
CA LYS A 52 4.82 2.43 16.84
C LYS A 52 6.08 3.20 17.25
N ASP A 53 7.23 2.55 17.19
CA ASP A 53 8.52 3.18 17.49
C ASP A 53 9.20 3.77 16.25
N GLY A 54 8.60 3.60 15.07
CA GLY A 54 9.14 4.10 13.82
C GLY A 54 10.21 3.19 13.22
N TYR A 55 10.22 1.91 13.56
CA TYR A 55 11.05 0.86 12.95
C TYR A 55 10.23 -0.43 12.79
N VAL A 56 10.70 -1.32 11.92
CA VAL A 56 10.20 -2.71 11.89
C VAL A 56 11.21 -3.60 12.61
N GLN A 57 10.74 -4.24 13.67
CA GLN A 57 11.49 -5.21 14.47
C GLN A 57 11.43 -6.61 13.85
N ARG A 58 12.25 -7.54 14.35
CA ARG A 58 12.32 -8.92 13.82
C ARG A 58 10.98 -9.64 13.92
N GLU A 59 10.23 -9.39 14.99
CA GLU A 59 8.93 -9.96 15.27
C GLU A 59 7.84 -9.42 14.32
N GLU A 60 8.03 -8.20 13.81
CA GLU A 60 7.11 -7.52 12.90
C GLU A 60 7.44 -7.79 11.42
N PHE A 61 8.64 -8.30 11.14
CA PHE A 61 9.13 -8.50 9.78
C PHE A 61 8.27 -9.46 8.95
N GLY A 62 7.75 -10.53 9.55
CA GLY A 62 6.83 -11.44 8.85
C GLY A 62 5.58 -10.69 8.35
N ARG A 63 5.01 -9.84 9.20
CA ARG A 63 3.86 -8.99 8.86
C ARG A 63 4.22 -7.97 7.79
N LEU A 64 5.43 -7.40 7.81
CA LEU A 64 5.90 -6.51 6.74
C LEU A 64 5.86 -7.21 5.37
N LEU A 65 6.35 -8.45 5.27
CA LEU A 65 6.38 -9.20 4.00
C LEU A 65 4.97 -9.44 3.44
N ASP A 66 4.03 -9.85 4.29
CA ASP A 66 2.62 -10.04 3.88
C ASP A 66 2.00 -8.73 3.41
N LEU A 67 2.25 -7.64 4.15
CA LEU A 67 1.69 -6.33 3.84
C LEU A 67 2.32 -5.69 2.60
N LEU A 68 3.58 -5.96 2.28
CA LEU A 68 4.20 -5.50 1.03
C LEU A 68 3.45 -6.04 -0.18
N PHE A 69 3.10 -7.33 -0.17
CA PHE A 69 2.31 -7.96 -1.23
C PHE A 69 0.91 -7.36 -1.29
N TYR A 70 0.20 -7.32 -0.16
CA TYR A 70 -1.17 -6.80 -0.08
C TYR A 70 -1.28 -5.34 -0.58
N TYR A 71 -0.43 -4.44 -0.07
CA TYR A 71 -0.50 -3.04 -0.48
C TYR A 71 -0.02 -2.83 -1.91
N LYS A 72 0.86 -3.68 -2.44
CA LYS A 72 1.23 -3.62 -3.86
C LYS A 72 0.01 -3.92 -4.73
N GLU A 73 -0.72 -5.00 -4.46
CA GLU A 73 -1.93 -5.34 -5.21
C GLU A 73 -2.98 -4.23 -5.14
N LEU A 74 -3.23 -3.67 -3.95
CA LEU A 74 -4.13 -2.53 -3.79
C LEU A 74 -3.68 -1.31 -4.58
N HIS A 75 -2.38 -1.01 -4.61
CA HIS A 75 -1.86 0.14 -5.35
C HIS A 75 -1.93 -0.07 -6.87
N GLU A 76 -1.80 -1.31 -7.37
CA GLU A 76 -2.06 -1.61 -8.78
C GLU A 76 -3.53 -1.39 -9.15
N ILE A 77 -4.46 -1.80 -8.29
CA ILE A 77 -5.89 -1.52 -8.48
C ILE A 77 -6.12 0.00 -8.47
N PHE A 78 -5.55 0.72 -7.50
CA PHE A 78 -5.66 2.18 -7.41
C PHE A 78 -5.20 2.87 -8.70
N LYS A 79 -4.01 2.52 -9.21
CA LYS A 79 -3.49 3.04 -10.49
C LYS A 79 -4.33 2.67 -11.70
N SER A 80 -5.09 1.57 -11.63
CA SER A 80 -6.00 1.17 -12.70
C SER A 80 -7.30 1.98 -12.70
N LEU A 81 -7.65 2.57 -11.55
CA LEU A 81 -8.80 3.47 -11.39
C LEU A 81 -8.43 4.92 -11.70
N ASP A 82 -7.24 5.37 -11.29
CA ASP A 82 -6.68 6.70 -11.53
C ASP A 82 -6.22 6.85 -12.99
N VAL A 83 -7.16 7.27 -13.86
CA VAL A 83 -6.97 7.30 -15.33
C VAL A 83 -6.13 8.48 -15.76
N ASP A 84 -6.25 9.62 -15.07
CA ASP A 84 -5.49 10.83 -15.41
C ASP A 84 -4.12 10.90 -14.70
N HIS A 85 -3.83 9.95 -13.81
CA HIS A 85 -2.58 9.76 -13.09
C HIS A 85 -2.23 10.92 -12.15
N ASP A 86 -3.24 11.60 -11.59
CA ASP A 86 -3.05 12.67 -10.61
C ASP A 86 -2.83 12.15 -9.18
N ARG A 87 -2.88 10.82 -8.99
CA ARG A 87 -2.74 10.06 -7.74
C ARG A 87 -3.94 10.19 -6.81
N ARG A 88 -5.11 10.45 -7.37
CA ARG A 88 -6.38 10.56 -6.67
C ARG A 88 -7.42 9.81 -7.49
N ILE A 89 -8.48 9.37 -6.83
CA ILE A 89 -9.62 8.77 -7.53
C ILE A 89 -10.81 9.70 -7.31
N THR A 90 -11.29 10.26 -8.42
CA THR A 90 -12.56 10.97 -8.46
C THR A 90 -13.74 9.99 -8.41
N PHE A 91 -14.93 10.48 -8.07
CA PHE A 91 -16.12 9.63 -8.12
C PHE A 91 -16.40 9.07 -9.53
N GLU A 92 -16.11 9.86 -10.58
CA GLU A 92 -16.30 9.42 -11.96
C GLU A 92 -15.33 8.29 -12.35
N GLU A 93 -14.09 8.33 -11.87
CA GLU A 93 -13.12 7.25 -12.06
C GLU A 93 -13.49 5.99 -11.28
N PHE A 94 -13.87 6.15 -10.01
CA PHE A 94 -14.37 5.06 -9.18
C PHE A 94 -15.56 4.36 -9.84
N LYS A 95 -16.54 5.14 -10.32
CA LYS A 95 -17.73 4.66 -11.01
C LYS A 95 -17.37 3.95 -12.32
N LYS A 96 -16.47 4.50 -13.13
CA LYS A 96 -16.04 3.82 -14.38
C LYS A 96 -15.33 2.51 -14.11
N GLY A 97 -14.52 2.45 -13.05
CA GLY A 97 -13.72 1.30 -12.66
C GLY A 97 -14.41 0.30 -11.72
N HIS A 98 -15.70 0.47 -11.40
CA HIS A 98 -16.42 -0.35 -10.41
C HIS A 98 -16.29 -1.87 -10.61
N LYS A 99 -16.12 -2.34 -11.86
CA LYS A 99 -15.92 -3.76 -12.15
C LYS A 99 -14.55 -4.29 -11.67
N LEU A 100 -13.52 -3.45 -11.70
CA LEU A 100 -12.17 -3.80 -11.24
C LEU A 100 -12.12 -3.99 -9.72
N ILE A 101 -13.05 -3.35 -9.01
CA ILE A 101 -13.21 -3.44 -7.55
C ILE A 101 -14.39 -4.29 -7.12
N LEU A 102 -14.87 -5.18 -8.02
CA LEU A 102 -15.90 -6.19 -7.74
C LEU A 102 -17.26 -5.62 -7.30
N LEU A 103 -17.58 -4.38 -7.70
CA LEU A 103 -18.88 -3.72 -7.44
C LEU A 103 -19.83 -3.78 -8.64
N GLU A 104 -19.74 -4.84 -9.46
CA GLU A 104 -20.63 -5.00 -10.61
C GLU A 104 -22.10 -5.13 -10.17
N GLY A 105 -23.00 -4.42 -10.84
CA GLY A 105 -24.43 -4.39 -10.53
C GLY A 105 -24.82 -3.38 -9.44
N TYR A 106 -23.88 -2.62 -8.87
CA TYR A 106 -24.20 -1.51 -7.98
C TYR A 106 -24.81 -0.35 -8.77
N SER A 107 -25.81 0.33 -8.18
CA SER A 107 -26.34 1.58 -8.73
C SER A 107 -25.39 2.74 -8.43
N ASP A 108 -25.57 3.87 -9.11
CA ASP A 108 -24.77 5.08 -8.88
C ASP A 108 -24.86 5.55 -7.41
N GLU A 109 -26.02 5.43 -6.78
CA GLU A 109 -26.22 5.78 -5.37
C GLU A 109 -25.39 4.89 -4.44
N LYS A 110 -25.41 3.57 -4.67
CA LYS A 110 -24.58 2.63 -3.89
C LYS A 110 -23.10 2.83 -4.12
N LEU A 111 -22.69 3.09 -5.36
CA LEU A 111 -21.28 3.42 -5.66
C LEU A 111 -20.87 4.70 -4.94
N LYS A 112 -21.77 5.68 -4.82
CA LYS A 112 -21.50 6.90 -4.08
C LYS A 112 -21.38 6.66 -2.58
N GLU A 113 -22.23 5.81 -2.00
CA GLU A 113 -22.12 5.39 -0.60
C GLU A 113 -20.78 4.70 -0.30
N GLU A 114 -20.34 3.77 -1.15
CA GLU A 114 -19.04 3.10 -1.01
C GLU A 114 -17.89 4.10 -1.14
N PHE A 115 -17.94 4.98 -2.15
CA PHE A 115 -16.94 6.04 -2.33
C PHE A 115 -16.82 6.93 -1.09
N ASP A 116 -17.95 7.39 -0.56
CA ASP A 116 -18.00 8.26 0.63
C ASP A 116 -17.54 7.53 1.91
N SER A 117 -17.65 6.20 1.95
CA SER A 117 -17.11 5.39 3.06
C SER A 117 -15.58 5.31 3.04
N ILE A 118 -14.97 5.41 1.85
CA ILE A 118 -13.52 5.39 1.65
C ILE A 118 -12.92 6.79 1.82
N ASP A 119 -13.59 7.83 1.32
CA ASP A 119 -13.20 9.26 1.48
C ASP A 119 -13.36 9.71 2.94
N LYS A 120 -12.46 9.25 3.80
CA LYS A 120 -12.49 9.48 5.26
C LYS A 120 -12.36 10.95 5.59
N ASN A 121 -11.61 11.71 4.79
CA ASN A 121 -11.41 13.14 5.03
C ASN A 121 -12.55 14.02 4.47
N LYS A 122 -13.48 13.44 3.69
CA LYS A 122 -14.60 14.12 3.02
C LYS A 122 -14.14 15.19 2.04
N GLY A 123 -13.04 14.93 1.35
CA GLY A 123 -12.41 15.84 0.39
C GLY A 123 -13.03 15.76 -1.00
N GLY A 124 -13.93 14.79 -1.22
CA GLY A 124 -14.54 14.49 -2.51
C GLY A 124 -13.64 13.66 -3.43
N LEU A 125 -12.55 13.10 -2.91
CA LEU A 125 -11.51 12.36 -3.63
C LEU A 125 -11.01 11.22 -2.73
N ILE A 126 -10.71 10.07 -3.31
CA ILE A 126 -10.03 8.98 -2.59
C ILE A 126 -8.53 9.06 -2.84
N LEU A 127 -7.75 9.14 -1.77
CA LEU A 127 -6.30 9.00 -1.77
C LEU A 127 -5.89 7.57 -1.42
N PHE A 128 -4.71 7.14 -1.86
CA PHE A 128 -4.25 5.77 -1.60
C PHE A 128 -4.02 5.45 -0.09
N ASP A 129 -3.83 6.46 0.75
CA ASP A 129 -3.63 6.28 2.18
C ASP A 129 -4.92 6.33 3.02
N GLU A 130 -6.08 6.55 2.40
CA GLU A 130 -7.39 6.41 3.04
C GLU A 130 -7.81 4.94 3.15
#